data_AF-A0A536J858-F1
#
_entry.id   AF-A0A536J858-F1
#
_cell.length_a   1.000
_cell.length_b   1.000
_cell.length_c   1.000
_cell.angle_alpha   90.00
_cell.angle_beta   90.00
_cell.angle_gamma   90.00
#
_symmetry.space_group_name_H-M   'P 1'
#
loop_
_entity.id
_entity.type
_entity.pdbx_description
1 polymer ?
#
loop_
_entity_poly.entity_id
_entity_poly.type
_entity_poly.pdbx_seq_one_letter_code
_entity_poly.pdbx_strand_id
1 'polypeptide(L)'
;MPAYHGWQGDLVQTTPEVEQAILEAMGAARNRPPRRRRPKLPADPCWPPPRRAWGWAVQLYALRSRESWGVGDLADLRRFARWSRKAGASIILLNPLGAQTPTLPYEPSPYYTSTRRFLNAIYLRPDEIEGAERIDLSFEHEAAQRLNEQRIIDYDRVFGLKSEVLGRIFRVAPDPEGLAAYVRLQGTALRDFATFNAVCEVHGRAWRDWPRDVGHLDTDRLAYHQWLQFHVDQQLARASREIGLINDVPVGFASDGFDAWRWRDYLAPGIR
;
A
#
# COMPACT_ATOMS: atom_id res chain seq x y z
N MET A 1 13.27 27.22 -26.36
CA MET A 1 13.14 27.35 -24.89
C MET A 1 12.09 26.35 -24.43
N PRO A 2 12.26 25.72 -23.26
CA PRO A 2 11.22 24.87 -22.70
C PRO A 2 9.91 25.67 -22.58
N ALA A 3 8.83 25.06 -23.07
CA ALA A 3 7.50 25.66 -23.13
C ALA A 3 6.46 24.54 -23.10
N TYR A 4 5.25 24.86 -22.69
CA TYR A 4 4.11 23.93 -22.69
C TYR A 4 2.83 24.65 -23.11
N HIS A 5 1.83 23.89 -23.52
CA HIS A 5 0.50 24.44 -23.80
C HIS A 5 -0.32 24.46 -22.51
N GLY A 6 -0.82 25.64 -22.17
CA GLY A 6 -1.78 25.83 -21.09
C GLY A 6 -3.12 25.14 -21.40
N TRP A 7 -3.98 25.03 -20.39
CA TRP A 7 -5.29 24.40 -20.54
C TRP A 7 -6.22 25.17 -21.49
N GLN A 8 -5.92 26.45 -21.76
CA GLN A 8 -6.61 27.29 -22.75
C GLN A 8 -5.97 27.19 -24.16
N GLY A 9 -4.91 26.41 -24.31
CA GLY A 9 -4.18 26.24 -25.57
C GLY A 9 -3.09 27.29 -25.82
N ASP A 10 -2.96 28.28 -24.94
CA ASP A 10 -1.89 29.29 -24.98
C ASP A 10 -0.51 28.66 -24.77
N LEU A 11 0.50 29.20 -25.46
CA LEU A 11 1.87 28.74 -25.30
C LEU A 11 2.51 29.48 -24.11
N VAL A 12 2.80 28.74 -23.04
CA VAL A 12 3.49 29.25 -21.86
C VAL A 12 4.98 28.94 -21.97
N GLN A 13 5.82 29.98 -21.90
CA GLN A 13 7.26 29.83 -21.83
C GLN A 13 7.71 29.68 -20.38
N THR A 14 8.62 28.74 -20.13
CA THR A 14 9.22 28.57 -18.80
C THR A 14 10.21 29.71 -18.53
N THR A 15 10.20 30.26 -17.32
CA THR A 15 11.15 31.32 -16.94
C THR A 15 12.53 30.73 -16.61
N PRO A 16 13.63 31.48 -16.79
CA PRO A 16 14.97 31.01 -16.43
C PRO A 16 15.11 30.56 -14.97
N GLU A 17 14.36 31.18 -14.04
CA GLU A 17 14.37 30.82 -12.62
C GLU A 17 13.78 29.43 -12.38
N VAL A 18 12.70 29.08 -13.10
CA VAL A 18 12.09 27.75 -13.03
C VAL A 18 13.03 26.71 -13.65
N GLU A 19 13.67 27.03 -14.77
CA GLU A 19 14.66 26.16 -15.41
C GLU A 19 15.82 25.86 -14.43
N GLN A 20 16.35 26.89 -13.77
CA GLN A 20 17.43 26.77 -12.80
C GLN A 20 17.02 25.93 -11.58
N ALA A 21 15.82 26.16 -11.03
CA ALA A 21 15.32 25.38 -9.89
C ALA A 21 15.16 23.88 -10.23
N ILE A 22 14.70 23.55 -11.44
CA ILE A 22 14.60 22.16 -11.89
C ILE A 22 16.00 21.53 -12.00
N LEU A 23 16.97 22.23 -12.59
CA LEU A 23 18.34 21.74 -12.73
C LEU A 23 19.00 21.47 -11.37
N GLU A 24 18.83 22.39 -10.43
CA GLU A 24 19.33 22.25 -9.06
C GLU A 24 18.71 21.05 -8.36
N ALA A 25 17.39 20.90 -8.43
CA ALA A 25 16.70 19.78 -7.77
C ALA A 25 16.98 18.42 -8.43
N MET A 26 17.34 18.38 -9.71
CA MET A 26 17.83 17.18 -10.39
C MET A 26 19.31 16.87 -10.08
N GLY A 27 20.02 17.72 -9.34
CA GLY A 27 21.46 17.57 -9.07
C GLY A 27 22.31 17.70 -10.33
N ALA A 28 21.91 18.56 -11.28
CA ALA A 28 22.62 18.72 -12.54
C ALA A 28 24.01 19.33 -12.33
N ALA A 29 25.06 18.51 -12.42
CA ALA A 29 26.45 18.95 -12.26
C ALA A 29 27.17 19.22 -13.61
N ARG A 30 26.52 18.95 -14.75
CA ARG A 30 27.13 19.04 -16.09
C ARG A 30 26.11 19.50 -17.13
N ASN A 31 26.58 20.18 -18.17
CA ASN A 31 25.75 20.64 -19.30
C ASN A 31 25.18 19.50 -20.18
N ARG A 32 25.61 18.26 -19.97
CA ARG A 32 25.10 17.09 -20.69
C ARG A 32 24.64 16.02 -19.69
N PRO A 33 23.41 15.50 -19.83
CA PRO A 33 22.92 14.44 -18.96
C PRO A 33 23.74 13.15 -19.18
N PRO A 34 23.88 12.31 -18.14
CA PRO A 34 24.54 11.02 -18.27
C PRO A 34 23.76 10.12 -19.25
N ARG A 35 24.48 9.29 -20.02
CA ARG A 35 23.85 8.28 -20.88
C ARG A 35 23.09 7.28 -20.00
N ARG A 36 21.77 7.30 -20.08
CA ARG A 36 20.92 6.31 -19.41
C ARG A 36 20.88 5.03 -20.24
N ARG A 37 21.19 3.89 -19.62
CA ARG A 37 20.94 2.57 -20.22
C ARG A 37 19.43 2.38 -20.30
N ARG A 38 18.87 2.35 -21.51
CA ARG A 38 17.45 2.04 -21.67
C ARG A 38 17.23 0.57 -21.33
N PRO A 39 16.27 0.24 -20.45
CA PRO A 39 15.92 -1.16 -20.25
C PRO A 39 15.42 -1.75 -21.57
N LYS A 40 15.75 -3.01 -21.83
CA LYS A 40 15.15 -3.75 -22.94
C LYS A 40 13.71 -4.03 -22.55
N LEU A 41 12.76 -3.34 -23.20
CA LEU A 41 11.35 -3.57 -22.98
C LEU A 41 10.94 -4.92 -23.60
N PRO A 42 10.01 -5.66 -22.98
CA PRO A 42 9.38 -6.81 -23.61
C PRO A 42 8.75 -6.40 -24.95
N ALA A 43 8.83 -7.29 -25.96
CA ALA A 43 8.15 -7.08 -27.23
C ALA A 43 6.66 -7.46 -27.16
N ASP A 44 6.27 -8.19 -26.11
CA ASP A 44 4.91 -8.68 -25.93
C ASP A 44 3.95 -7.50 -25.65
N PRO A 45 2.79 -7.46 -26.32
CA PRO A 45 1.78 -6.46 -26.03
C PRO A 45 1.18 -6.68 -24.64
N CYS A 46 0.54 -5.64 -24.10
CA CYS A 46 -0.34 -5.81 -22.94
C CYS A 46 -1.45 -6.83 -23.24
N TRP A 47 -1.94 -7.49 -22.19
CA TRP A 47 -3.06 -8.42 -22.30
C TRP A 47 -4.29 -7.74 -22.95
N PRO A 48 -4.92 -8.34 -23.98
CA PRO A 48 -6.01 -7.71 -24.68
C PRO A 48 -7.26 -7.59 -23.78
N PRO A 49 -8.00 -6.47 -23.85
CA PRO A 49 -9.22 -6.31 -23.08
C PRO A 49 -10.33 -7.23 -23.62
N PRO A 50 -11.31 -7.61 -22.79
CA PRO A 50 -12.50 -8.32 -23.26
C PRO A 50 -13.30 -7.43 -24.23
N ARG A 51 -13.95 -8.03 -25.24
CA ARG A 51 -14.71 -7.30 -26.27
C ARG A 51 -15.85 -6.44 -25.69
N ARG A 52 -16.53 -6.96 -24.66
CA ARG A 52 -17.54 -6.27 -23.84
C ARG A 52 -17.49 -6.85 -22.43
N ALA A 53 -17.39 -5.97 -21.45
CA ALA A 53 -17.45 -6.31 -20.03
C ALA A 53 -18.07 -5.14 -19.27
N TRP A 54 -18.65 -5.43 -18.10
CA TRP A 54 -19.03 -4.41 -17.14
C TRP A 54 -18.59 -4.86 -15.75
N GLY A 55 -18.51 -3.89 -14.84
CA GLY A 55 -18.10 -4.15 -13.47
C GLY A 55 -18.32 -2.96 -12.56
N TRP A 56 -17.81 -3.08 -11.35
CA TRP A 56 -17.93 -2.04 -10.32
C TRP A 56 -16.63 -1.27 -10.16
N ALA A 57 -16.72 0.03 -9.94
CA ALA A 57 -15.62 0.82 -9.38
C ALA A 57 -15.90 1.02 -7.89
N VAL A 58 -15.04 0.51 -7.03
CA VAL A 58 -15.26 0.46 -5.59
C VAL A 58 -14.09 1.08 -4.86
N GLN A 59 -14.41 1.94 -3.89
CA GLN A 59 -13.48 2.36 -2.86
C GLN A 59 -13.54 1.30 -1.75
N LEU A 60 -12.56 0.40 -1.69
CA LEU A 60 -12.54 -0.78 -0.81
C LEU A 60 -12.74 -0.41 0.65
N TYR A 61 -12.11 0.66 1.11
CA TYR A 61 -12.26 1.14 2.48
C TYR A 61 -13.71 1.45 2.86
N ALA A 62 -14.56 1.80 1.89
CA ALA A 62 -15.98 2.09 2.09
C ALA A 62 -16.90 0.87 1.89
N LEU A 63 -16.39 -0.24 1.36
CA LEU A 63 -17.15 -1.48 1.11
C LEU A 63 -17.30 -2.28 2.41
N ARG A 64 -18.16 -1.79 3.31
CA ARG A 64 -18.35 -2.39 4.64
C ARG A 64 -19.50 -3.40 4.64
N SER A 65 -19.30 -4.53 5.28
CA SER A 65 -20.33 -5.47 5.70
C SER A 65 -20.59 -5.34 7.21
N ARG A 66 -21.53 -6.13 7.74
CA ARG A 66 -21.80 -6.20 9.19
C ARG A 66 -20.63 -6.79 9.98
N GLU A 67 -19.75 -7.53 9.30
CA GLU A 67 -18.59 -8.20 9.90
C GLU A 67 -17.32 -7.32 9.80
N SER A 68 -17.39 -6.15 9.17
CA SER A 68 -16.27 -5.24 8.99
C SER A 68 -15.75 -4.66 10.31
N TRP A 69 -14.42 -4.59 10.42
CA TRP A 69 -13.72 -3.99 11.55
C TRP A 69 -13.53 -2.49 11.32
N GLY A 70 -14.63 -1.75 11.23
CA GLY A 70 -14.68 -0.30 11.04
C GLY A 70 -14.36 0.21 9.62
N VAL A 71 -13.71 -0.62 8.80
CA VAL A 71 -13.30 -0.33 7.41
C VAL A 71 -13.62 -1.53 6.52
N GLY A 72 -13.95 -1.29 5.25
CA GLY A 72 -14.12 -2.36 4.27
C GLY A 72 -12.78 -3.04 3.97
N ASP A 73 -12.76 -4.36 3.84
CA ASP A 73 -11.54 -5.15 3.74
C ASP A 73 -11.62 -6.32 2.75
N LEU A 74 -10.57 -7.15 2.70
CA LEU A 74 -10.44 -8.19 1.68
C LEU A 74 -11.47 -9.32 1.81
N ALA A 75 -12.03 -9.55 3.01
CA ALA A 75 -13.15 -10.47 3.18
C ALA A 75 -14.44 -9.87 2.60
N ASP A 76 -14.66 -8.57 2.82
CA ASP A 76 -15.78 -7.84 2.23
C ASP A 76 -15.68 -7.82 0.70
N LEU A 77 -14.48 -7.58 0.15
CA LEU A 77 -14.20 -7.65 -1.27
C LEU A 77 -14.51 -9.04 -1.84
N ARG A 78 -14.06 -10.11 -1.18
CA ARG A 78 -14.32 -11.50 -1.60
C ARG A 78 -15.81 -11.80 -1.62
N ARG A 79 -16.56 -11.38 -0.59
CA ARG A 79 -18.03 -11.54 -0.53
C ARG A 79 -18.72 -10.75 -1.64
N PHE A 80 -18.35 -9.49 -1.83
CA PHE A 80 -18.90 -8.64 -2.87
C PHE A 80 -18.58 -9.17 -4.26
N ALA A 81 -17.35 -9.57 -4.53
CA ALA A 81 -16.91 -10.18 -5.79
C ALA A 81 -17.74 -11.41 -6.17
N ARG A 82 -17.98 -12.33 -5.22
CA ARG A 82 -18.86 -13.49 -5.43
C ARG A 82 -20.26 -13.07 -5.85
N TRP A 83 -20.82 -12.07 -5.18
CA TRP A 83 -22.14 -11.55 -5.48
C TRP A 83 -22.16 -10.85 -6.85
N SER A 84 -21.20 -9.97 -7.14
CA SER A 84 -21.09 -9.25 -8.41
C SER A 84 -20.97 -10.20 -9.60
N ARG A 85 -20.18 -11.28 -9.45
CA ARG A 85 -20.06 -12.31 -10.49
C ARG A 85 -21.41 -12.98 -10.77
N LYS A 86 -22.19 -13.32 -9.74
CA LYS A 86 -23.55 -13.88 -9.89
C LYS A 86 -24.50 -12.90 -10.56
N ALA A 87 -24.30 -11.59 -10.36
CA ALA A 87 -25.05 -10.53 -11.04
C ALA A 87 -24.61 -10.30 -12.50
N GLY A 88 -23.55 -10.97 -12.98
CA GLY A 88 -23.04 -10.87 -14.34
C GLY A 88 -21.86 -9.91 -14.52
N ALA A 89 -21.32 -9.33 -13.44
CA ALA A 89 -20.13 -8.49 -13.51
C ALA A 89 -18.89 -9.33 -13.87
N SER A 90 -17.99 -8.76 -14.65
CA SER A 90 -16.73 -9.41 -15.05
C SER A 90 -15.53 -8.91 -14.26
N ILE A 91 -15.59 -7.66 -13.77
CA ILE A 91 -14.46 -6.97 -13.15
C ILE A 91 -14.88 -6.12 -11.94
N ILE A 92 -13.93 -5.86 -11.05
CA ILE A 92 -14.00 -4.82 -10.03
C ILE A 92 -12.73 -3.98 -10.12
N LEU A 93 -12.90 -2.67 -10.30
CA LEU A 93 -11.86 -1.67 -10.14
C LEU A 93 -11.79 -1.25 -8.67
N LEU A 94 -10.59 -1.28 -8.11
CA LEU A 94 -10.31 -0.88 -6.74
C LEU A 94 -9.50 0.42 -6.71
N ASN A 95 -9.66 1.19 -5.64
CA ASN A 95 -8.69 2.21 -5.27
C ASN A 95 -7.30 1.61 -5.02
N PRO A 96 -6.24 2.44 -4.99
CA PRO A 96 -4.92 1.96 -4.66
C PRO A 96 -4.86 1.26 -3.31
N LEU A 97 -4.22 0.10 -3.29
CA LEU A 97 -4.06 -0.74 -2.09
C LEU A 97 -2.65 -0.64 -1.47
N GLY A 98 -1.83 0.32 -1.93
CA GLY A 98 -0.45 0.50 -1.48
C GLY A 98 -0.35 0.73 0.03
N ALA A 99 0.68 0.18 0.66
CA ALA A 99 0.84 0.21 2.11
C ALA A 99 1.04 1.62 2.65
N GLN A 100 0.54 1.86 3.86
CA GLN A 100 0.82 3.09 4.62
C GLN A 100 1.89 2.81 5.66
N THR A 101 2.53 3.88 6.13
CA THR A 101 3.47 3.79 7.24
C THR A 101 2.71 3.45 8.53
N PRO A 102 3.18 2.49 9.35
CA PRO A 102 2.45 2.02 10.54
C PRO A 102 2.58 2.98 11.73
N THR A 103 2.16 4.23 11.55
CA THR A 103 2.30 5.30 12.55
C THR A 103 1.01 6.09 12.66
N LEU A 104 0.76 6.65 13.85
CA LEU A 104 -0.33 7.63 14.07
C LEU A 104 0.16 9.06 13.82
N PRO A 105 -0.70 9.99 13.35
CA PRO A 105 -2.04 9.72 12.79
C PRO A 105 -1.95 8.90 11.49
N TYR A 106 -2.83 7.94 11.29
CA TYR A 106 -2.78 7.05 10.14
C TYR A 106 -3.14 7.79 8.86
N GLU A 107 -2.36 7.59 7.79
CA GLU A 107 -2.60 8.26 6.50
C GLU A 107 -3.83 7.65 5.78
N PRO A 108 -4.94 8.40 5.63
CA PRO A 108 -6.15 7.87 5.00
C PRO A 108 -6.09 7.88 3.47
N SER A 109 -5.22 8.68 2.85
CA SER A 109 -5.19 8.85 1.40
C SER A 109 -4.52 7.66 0.71
N PRO A 110 -5.23 6.89 -0.14
CA PRO A 110 -4.62 5.80 -0.90
C PRO A 110 -3.59 6.29 -1.94
N TYR A 111 -3.59 7.58 -2.26
CA TYR A 111 -2.66 8.20 -3.22
C TYR A 111 -1.41 8.80 -2.56
N TYR A 112 -1.39 8.93 -1.23
CA TYR A 112 -0.20 9.30 -0.44
C TYR A 112 0.42 8.07 0.21
N THR A 113 0.62 7.01 -0.57
CA THR A 113 1.06 5.69 -0.07
C THR A 113 2.55 5.66 0.28
N SER A 114 2.92 4.92 1.31
CA SER A 114 4.34 4.67 1.66
C SER A 114 5.07 3.87 0.57
N THR A 115 4.37 2.91 -0.06
CA THR A 115 4.93 2.14 -1.18
C THR A 115 3.85 1.64 -2.12
N ARG A 116 4.17 1.64 -3.41
CA ARG A 116 3.30 1.10 -4.47
C ARG A 116 3.48 -0.39 -4.69
N ARG A 117 4.46 -1.02 -4.02
CA ARG A 117 4.79 -2.45 -4.19
C ARG A 117 4.08 -3.35 -3.18
N PHE A 118 4.09 -2.94 -1.91
CA PHE A 118 3.50 -3.71 -0.81
C PHE A 118 2.12 -3.17 -0.45
N LEU A 119 1.31 -4.00 0.22
CA LEU A 119 -0.12 -3.76 0.38
C LEU A 119 -0.47 -3.30 1.80
N ASN A 120 -1.53 -2.51 1.90
CA ASN A 120 -1.99 -1.94 3.16
C ASN A 120 -2.65 -2.99 4.06
N ALA A 121 -2.02 -3.26 5.20
CA ALA A 121 -2.51 -4.22 6.19
C ALA A 121 -3.85 -3.83 6.84
N ILE A 122 -4.31 -2.58 6.68
CA ILE A 122 -5.63 -2.16 7.16
C ILE A 122 -6.77 -2.95 6.50
N TYR A 123 -6.54 -3.51 5.31
CA TYR A 123 -7.50 -4.32 4.58
C TYR A 123 -7.47 -5.81 4.97
N LEU A 124 -6.75 -6.20 6.01
CA LEU A 124 -6.89 -7.53 6.59
C LEU A 124 -8.21 -7.66 7.35
N ARG A 125 -8.91 -8.79 7.17
CA ARG A 125 -9.92 -9.28 8.10
C ARG A 125 -9.21 -10.11 9.17
N PRO A 126 -9.13 -9.67 10.44
CA PRO A 126 -8.44 -10.44 11.49
C PRO A 126 -9.02 -11.84 11.69
N ASP A 127 -10.34 -11.99 11.55
CA ASP A 127 -11.04 -13.28 11.74
C ASP A 127 -10.67 -14.36 10.71
N GLU A 128 -10.08 -13.98 9.58
CA GLU A 128 -9.67 -14.90 8.51
C GLU A 128 -8.16 -15.21 8.52
N ILE A 129 -7.46 -14.81 9.57
CA ILE A 129 -6.04 -15.05 9.76
C ILE A 129 -5.84 -16.36 10.53
N GLU A 130 -4.90 -17.17 10.05
CA GLU A 130 -4.49 -18.40 10.73
C GLU A 130 -4.00 -18.09 12.16
N GLY A 131 -4.60 -18.74 13.16
CA GLY A 131 -4.33 -18.52 14.57
C GLY A 131 -5.32 -17.59 15.27
N ALA A 132 -6.20 -16.90 14.54
CA ALA A 132 -7.26 -16.09 15.14
C ALA A 132 -8.18 -16.92 16.04
N GLU A 133 -8.40 -18.20 15.71
CA GLU A 133 -9.21 -19.14 16.49
C GLU A 133 -8.64 -19.47 17.87
N ARG A 134 -7.36 -19.13 18.11
CA ARG A 134 -6.62 -19.45 19.35
C ARG A 134 -6.74 -18.35 20.40
N ILE A 135 -7.37 -17.23 20.07
CA ILE A 135 -7.53 -16.09 20.98
C ILE A 135 -8.99 -15.66 21.06
N ASP A 136 -9.42 -15.24 22.24
CA ASP A 136 -10.73 -14.59 22.40
C ASP A 136 -10.64 -13.13 21.91
N LEU A 137 -11.52 -12.80 20.96
CA LEU A 137 -11.64 -11.49 20.34
C LEU A 137 -13.00 -10.84 20.62
N SER A 138 -13.80 -11.37 21.54
CA SER A 138 -15.17 -10.90 21.83
C SER A 138 -15.22 -9.39 22.11
N PHE A 139 -14.31 -8.89 22.94
CA PHE A 139 -14.21 -7.44 23.24
C PHE A 139 -13.84 -6.62 22.00
N GLU A 140 -12.86 -7.07 21.21
CA GLU A 140 -12.44 -6.36 20.00
C GLU A 140 -13.50 -6.38 18.90
N HIS A 141 -14.31 -7.43 18.83
CA HIS A 141 -15.48 -7.49 17.94
C HIS A 141 -16.49 -6.40 18.28
N GLU A 142 -16.80 -6.20 19.57
CA GLU A 142 -17.71 -5.11 19.97
C GLU A 142 -17.11 -3.73 19.64
N ALA A 143 -15.81 -3.55 19.83
CA ALA A 143 -15.13 -2.32 19.45
C ALA A 143 -15.16 -2.08 17.93
N ALA A 144 -14.90 -3.12 17.14
CA ALA A 144 -15.01 -3.13 15.69
C ALA A 144 -16.43 -2.77 15.23
N GLN A 145 -17.47 -3.33 15.84
CA GLN A 145 -18.87 -3.01 15.53
C GLN A 145 -19.18 -1.54 15.78
N ARG A 146 -18.79 -0.98 16.93
CA ARG A 146 -18.97 0.45 17.24
C ARG A 146 -18.27 1.35 16.22
N LEU A 147 -17.08 0.99 15.75
CA LEU A 147 -16.39 1.72 14.67
C LEU A 147 -17.14 1.58 13.33
N ASN A 148 -17.68 0.40 13.05
CA ASN A 148 -18.39 0.11 11.80
C ASN A 148 -19.72 0.87 11.67
N GLU A 149 -20.37 1.17 12.79
CA GLU A 149 -21.59 1.99 12.85
C GLU A 149 -21.34 3.47 12.51
N GLN A 150 -20.08 3.93 12.59
CA GLN A 150 -19.76 5.32 12.27
C GLN A 150 -19.87 5.60 10.77
N ARG A 151 -20.37 6.80 10.43
CA ARG A 151 -20.50 7.23 9.04
C ARG A 151 -19.15 7.53 8.39
N ILE A 152 -18.21 8.10 9.14
CA ILE A 152 -16.85 8.41 8.70
C ILE A 152 -15.91 7.39 9.32
N ILE A 153 -14.96 6.90 8.53
CA ILE A 153 -13.97 5.91 8.99
C ILE A 153 -12.97 6.61 9.90
N ASP A 154 -12.90 6.20 11.16
CA ASP A 154 -11.86 6.59 12.10
C ASP A 154 -10.63 5.69 11.88
N TYR A 155 -9.74 6.11 10.96
CA TYR A 155 -8.56 5.35 10.56
C TYR A 155 -7.59 5.10 11.72
N ASP A 156 -7.45 6.03 12.65
CA ASP A 156 -6.55 5.91 13.80
C ASP A 156 -7.03 4.79 14.73
N ARG A 157 -8.33 4.78 15.05
CA ARG A 157 -8.91 3.73 15.89
C ARG A 157 -8.94 2.37 15.21
N VAL A 158 -9.25 2.33 13.91
CA VAL A 158 -9.22 1.08 13.14
C VAL A 158 -7.81 0.52 13.07
N PHE A 159 -6.81 1.36 12.79
CA PHE A 159 -5.41 0.96 12.75
C PHE A 159 -4.94 0.45 14.12
N GLY A 160 -5.25 1.17 15.20
CA GLY A 160 -4.89 0.76 16.56
C GLY A 160 -5.50 -0.60 16.93
N LEU A 161 -6.83 -0.76 16.75
CA LEU A 161 -7.56 -2.00 17.05
C LEU A 161 -7.02 -3.19 16.25
N LYS A 162 -6.89 -3.04 14.92
CA LYS A 162 -6.37 -4.12 14.08
C LYS A 162 -4.92 -4.44 14.43
N SER A 163 -4.07 -3.45 14.65
CA SER A 163 -2.65 -3.69 14.97
C SER A 163 -2.47 -4.46 16.28
N GLU A 164 -3.26 -4.15 17.30
CA GLU A 164 -3.26 -4.89 18.57
C GLU A 164 -3.64 -6.36 18.36
N VAL A 165 -4.76 -6.60 17.69
CA VAL A 165 -5.26 -7.97 17.43
C VAL A 165 -4.30 -8.76 16.56
N LEU A 166 -3.81 -8.17 15.48
CA LEU A 166 -2.83 -8.81 14.60
C LEU A 166 -1.54 -9.17 15.36
N GLY A 167 -1.08 -8.30 16.26
CA GLY A 167 0.05 -8.58 17.14
C GLY A 167 -0.20 -9.72 18.13
N ARG A 168 -1.43 -9.89 18.62
CA ARG A 168 -1.83 -11.04 19.47
C ARG A 168 -1.88 -12.34 18.66
N ILE A 169 -2.45 -12.31 17.45
CA ILE A 169 -2.52 -13.48 16.56
C ILE A 169 -1.11 -13.93 16.18
N PHE A 170 -0.24 -13.00 15.79
CA PHE A 170 1.15 -13.30 15.45
C PHE A 170 1.88 -14.04 16.59
N ARG A 171 1.68 -13.65 17.85
CA ARG A 171 2.31 -14.33 19.00
C ARG A 171 1.92 -15.80 19.15
N VAL A 172 0.69 -16.17 18.76
CA VAL A 172 0.18 -17.56 18.89
C VAL A 172 0.32 -18.37 17.59
N ALA A 173 0.56 -17.69 16.46
CA ALA A 173 0.72 -18.30 15.14
C ALA A 173 1.71 -17.50 14.25
N PRO A 174 3.01 -17.45 14.61
CA PRO A 174 4.00 -16.64 13.90
C PRO A 174 4.46 -17.26 12.56
N ASP A 175 4.31 -18.57 12.39
CA ASP A 175 4.83 -19.33 11.25
C ASP A 175 3.72 -20.10 10.51
N PRO A 176 2.79 -19.40 9.84
CA PRO A 176 1.74 -20.04 9.05
C PRO A 176 2.31 -20.74 7.82
N GLU A 177 1.61 -21.76 7.34
CA GLU A 177 2.05 -22.55 6.20
C GLU A 177 2.26 -21.68 4.95
N GLY A 178 3.44 -21.79 4.34
CA GLY A 178 3.79 -21.06 3.11
C GLY A 178 4.47 -19.71 3.31
N LEU A 179 4.52 -19.17 4.55
CA LEU A 179 5.20 -17.90 4.85
C LEU A 179 6.66 -17.92 4.39
N ALA A 180 7.40 -18.98 4.73
CA ALA A 180 8.81 -19.09 4.35
C ALA A 180 9.02 -19.06 2.82
N ALA A 181 8.10 -19.66 2.04
CA ALA A 181 8.17 -19.62 0.58
C ALA A 181 7.86 -18.21 0.04
N TYR A 182 6.84 -17.54 0.60
CA TYR A 182 6.51 -16.16 0.26
C TYR A 182 7.67 -15.20 0.55
N VAL A 183 8.30 -15.30 1.74
CA VAL A 183 9.45 -14.47 2.11
C VAL A 183 10.63 -14.68 1.15
N ARG A 184 10.91 -15.94 0.77
CA ARG A 184 11.94 -16.23 -0.24
C ARG A 184 11.61 -15.62 -1.60
N LEU A 185 10.36 -15.70 -2.03
CA LEU A 185 9.90 -15.14 -3.31
C LEU A 185 10.02 -13.61 -3.35
N GLN A 186 9.62 -12.93 -2.28
CA GLN A 186 9.68 -11.47 -2.21
C GLN A 186 11.10 -10.92 -1.99
N GLY A 187 11.96 -11.72 -1.36
CA GLY A 187 13.39 -11.48 -1.23
C GLY A 187 13.74 -10.23 -0.42
N THR A 188 14.83 -9.57 -0.82
CA THR A 188 15.38 -8.41 -0.10
C THR A 188 14.38 -7.25 -0.01
N ALA A 189 13.53 -7.08 -1.02
CA ALA A 189 12.60 -5.96 -1.02
C ALA A 189 11.59 -6.01 0.14
N LEU A 190 11.11 -7.20 0.48
CA LEU A 190 10.21 -7.38 1.62
C LEU A 190 10.96 -7.21 2.95
N ARG A 191 12.21 -7.69 3.03
CA ARG A 191 13.05 -7.45 4.21
C ARG A 191 13.25 -5.95 4.44
N ASP A 192 13.65 -5.21 3.41
CA ASP A 192 13.86 -3.76 3.51
C ASP A 192 12.57 -3.04 3.93
N PHE A 193 11.40 -3.48 3.42
CA PHE A 193 10.11 -2.90 3.80
C PHE A 193 9.74 -3.19 5.24
N ALA A 194 9.96 -4.43 5.70
CA ALA A 194 9.79 -4.80 7.10
C ALA A 194 10.71 -4.02 8.03
N THR A 195 11.98 -3.85 7.63
CA THR A 195 12.96 -3.00 8.33
C THR A 195 12.47 -1.56 8.41
N PHE A 196 12.07 -0.95 7.28
CA PHE A 196 11.55 0.42 7.26
C PHE A 196 10.38 0.60 8.22
N ASN A 197 9.39 -0.29 8.17
CA ASN A 197 8.22 -0.21 9.04
C ASN A 197 8.57 -0.36 10.53
N ALA A 198 9.47 -1.30 10.88
CA ALA A 198 9.93 -1.45 12.26
C ALA A 198 10.65 -0.19 12.77
N VAL A 199 11.44 0.47 11.92
CA VAL A 199 12.09 1.74 12.27
C VAL A 199 11.04 2.86 12.42
N CYS A 200 10.02 2.91 11.56
CA CYS A 200 8.94 3.89 11.66
C CYS A 200 8.17 3.81 12.99
N GLU A 201 7.98 2.61 13.55
CA GLU A 201 7.28 2.45 14.82
C GLU A 201 8.06 3.07 15.99
N VAL A 202 9.39 3.16 15.89
CA VAL A 202 10.26 3.76 16.91
C VAL A 202 10.49 5.25 16.66
N HIS A 203 10.73 5.64 15.42
CA HIS A 203 11.20 6.99 15.06
C HIS A 203 10.18 7.83 14.27
N GLY A 204 9.00 7.29 13.96
CA GLY A 204 7.98 7.95 13.14
C GLY A 204 8.25 7.86 11.63
N ARG A 205 7.34 8.41 10.81
CA ARG A 205 7.33 8.29 9.35
C ARG A 205 8.48 9.01 8.63
N ALA A 206 8.95 10.13 9.18
CA ALA A 206 9.85 11.05 8.50
C ALA A 206 11.30 10.54 8.54
N TRP A 207 11.63 9.60 7.66
CA TRP A 207 12.94 8.93 7.65
C TRP A 207 14.14 9.87 7.51
N ARG A 208 13.93 11.11 7.08
CA ARG A 208 14.97 12.14 6.96
C ARG A 208 15.44 12.66 8.33
N ASP A 209 14.59 12.52 9.35
CA ASP A 209 14.86 12.95 10.72
C ASP A 209 15.36 11.80 11.61
N TRP A 210 15.48 10.60 11.05
CA TRP A 210 15.99 9.44 11.78
C TRP A 210 17.47 9.60 12.14
N PRO A 211 17.90 9.00 13.26
CA PRO A 211 19.32 8.90 13.57
C PRO A 211 20.05 8.11 12.47
N ARG A 212 21.35 8.42 12.26
CA ARG A 212 22.18 7.67 11.30
C ARG A 212 22.30 6.19 11.66
N ASP A 213 22.29 5.91 12.96
CA ASP A 213 22.22 4.57 13.51
C ASP A 213 20.84 4.38 14.13
N VAL A 214 20.02 3.55 13.49
CA VAL A 214 18.67 3.18 13.96
C VAL A 214 18.72 2.06 15.01
N GLY A 215 19.92 1.64 15.42
CA GLY A 215 20.15 0.65 16.45
C GLY A 215 19.79 -0.78 16.04
N HIS A 216 19.75 -1.66 17.05
CA HIS A 216 19.32 -3.04 16.85
C HIS A 216 17.81 -3.10 16.71
N LEU A 217 17.34 -3.64 15.57
CA LEU A 217 15.92 -3.86 15.32
C LEU A 217 15.50 -5.23 15.83
N ASP A 218 14.37 -5.26 16.50
CA ASP A 218 13.72 -6.48 16.97
C ASP A 218 13.40 -7.41 15.78
N THR A 219 13.98 -8.60 15.78
CA THR A 219 13.78 -9.61 14.74
C THR A 219 12.35 -10.09 14.65
N ASP A 220 11.64 -10.14 15.79
CA ASP A 220 10.23 -10.54 15.82
C ASP A 220 9.37 -9.46 15.17
N ARG A 221 9.75 -8.19 15.31
CA ARG A 221 9.07 -7.08 14.64
C ARG A 221 9.25 -7.11 13.12
N LEU A 222 10.46 -7.43 12.66
CA LEU A 222 10.69 -7.65 11.23
C LEU A 222 9.84 -8.84 10.72
N ALA A 223 9.86 -9.96 11.44
CA ALA A 223 9.06 -11.13 11.08
C ALA A 223 7.55 -10.81 11.04
N TYR A 224 7.05 -10.01 11.98
CA TYR A 224 5.67 -9.55 12.00
C TYR A 224 5.29 -8.76 10.74
N HIS A 225 6.12 -7.81 10.29
CA HIS A 225 5.80 -7.06 9.07
C HIS A 225 5.84 -7.92 7.80
N GLN A 226 6.69 -8.95 7.77
CA GLN A 226 6.68 -9.94 6.68
C GLN A 226 5.42 -10.81 6.72
N TRP A 227 5.04 -11.25 7.92
CA TRP A 227 3.83 -12.01 8.21
C TRP A 227 2.56 -11.26 7.80
N LEU A 228 2.49 -9.93 8.07
CA LEU A 228 1.39 -9.10 7.60
C LEU A 228 1.25 -9.11 6.08
N GLN A 229 2.36 -8.91 5.35
CA GLN A 229 2.33 -8.89 3.88
C GLN A 229 1.92 -10.25 3.29
N PHE A 230 2.35 -11.35 3.92
CA PHE A 230 1.90 -12.68 3.56
C PHE A 230 0.38 -12.82 3.69
N HIS A 231 -0.21 -12.43 4.83
CA HIS A 231 -1.67 -12.55 5.01
C HIS A 231 -2.46 -11.63 4.08
N VAL A 232 -1.95 -10.42 3.79
CA VAL A 232 -2.60 -9.50 2.85
C VAL A 232 -2.60 -10.10 1.44
N ASP A 233 -1.48 -10.67 1.02
CA ASP A 233 -1.35 -11.38 -0.27
C ASP A 233 -2.34 -12.55 -0.36
N GLN A 234 -2.43 -13.37 0.69
CA GLN A 234 -3.32 -14.53 0.74
C GLN A 234 -4.80 -14.13 0.69
N GLN A 235 -5.23 -13.12 1.47
CA GLN A 235 -6.61 -12.66 1.45
C GLN A 235 -6.97 -11.99 0.10
N LEU A 236 -6.05 -11.21 -0.49
CA LEU A 236 -6.25 -10.62 -1.82
C LEU A 236 -6.32 -11.70 -2.91
N ALA A 237 -5.45 -12.71 -2.85
CA ALA A 237 -5.47 -13.84 -3.77
C ALA A 237 -6.82 -14.58 -3.71
N ARG A 238 -7.37 -14.81 -2.51
CA ARG A 238 -8.72 -15.40 -2.34
C ARG A 238 -9.79 -14.53 -3.00
N ALA A 239 -9.75 -13.21 -2.85
CA ALA A 239 -10.70 -12.30 -3.48
C ALA A 239 -10.57 -12.29 -5.02
N SER A 240 -9.34 -12.31 -5.54
CA SER A 240 -9.04 -12.28 -6.99
C SER A 240 -9.52 -13.53 -7.75
N ARG A 241 -9.72 -14.65 -7.04
CA ARG A 241 -10.29 -15.88 -7.62
C ARG A 241 -11.78 -15.78 -7.89
N GLU A 242 -12.46 -14.82 -7.26
CA GLU A 242 -13.92 -14.66 -7.37
C GLU A 242 -14.31 -13.83 -8.60
N ILE A 243 -13.51 -12.81 -8.95
CA ILE A 243 -13.76 -11.92 -10.09
C ILE A 243 -12.45 -11.26 -10.53
N GLY A 244 -12.37 -10.84 -11.81
CA GLY A 244 -11.21 -10.06 -12.27
C GLY A 244 -11.08 -8.77 -11.48
N LEU A 245 -9.88 -8.48 -10.97
CA LEU A 245 -9.59 -7.24 -10.25
C LEU A 245 -8.75 -6.32 -11.13
N ILE A 246 -9.12 -5.05 -11.19
CA ILE A 246 -8.30 -3.97 -11.71
C ILE A 246 -7.81 -3.19 -10.51
N ASN A 247 -6.50 -3.18 -10.29
CA ASN A 247 -5.89 -2.40 -9.22
C ASN A 247 -5.43 -1.06 -9.79
N ASP A 248 -5.81 0.02 -9.14
CA ASP A 248 -5.28 1.34 -9.43
C ASP A 248 -3.84 1.47 -8.88
N VAL A 249 -2.98 2.13 -9.63
CA VAL A 249 -1.57 2.35 -9.27
C VAL A 249 -1.33 3.86 -9.16
N PRO A 250 -1.03 4.38 -7.96
CA PRO A 250 -0.75 5.79 -7.76
C PRO A 250 0.40 6.28 -8.64
N VAL A 251 0.26 7.51 -9.14
CA VAL A 251 1.32 8.18 -9.93
C VAL A 251 2.61 8.30 -9.12
N GLY A 252 2.50 8.67 -7.84
CA GLY A 252 3.61 8.84 -6.91
C GLY A 252 3.42 8.08 -5.60
N PHE A 253 4.26 8.41 -4.63
CA PHE A 253 4.24 7.87 -3.27
C PHE A 253 4.63 8.97 -2.30
N ALA A 254 4.34 8.74 -1.02
CA ALA A 254 4.63 9.65 0.07
C ALA A 254 6.13 10.02 0.08
N SER A 255 6.42 11.31 0.20
CA SER A 255 7.82 11.79 0.15
C SER A 255 8.66 11.31 1.34
N ASP A 256 7.99 10.94 2.42
CA ASP A 256 8.46 10.34 3.67
C ASP A 256 8.13 8.84 3.76
N GLY A 257 7.70 8.20 2.67
CA GLY A 257 7.39 6.77 2.62
C GLY A 257 8.59 5.86 2.35
N PHE A 258 8.34 4.55 2.37
CA PHE A 258 9.32 3.51 2.08
C PHE A 258 9.95 3.66 0.69
N ASP A 259 9.13 3.89 -0.35
CA ASP A 259 9.65 4.02 -1.71
C ASP A 259 10.56 5.26 -1.82
N ALA A 260 10.25 6.34 -1.08
CA ALA A 260 11.10 7.52 -1.02
C ALA A 260 12.42 7.26 -0.28
N TRP A 261 12.39 6.52 0.83
CA TRP A 261 13.58 6.11 1.57
C TRP A 261 14.48 5.17 0.77
N ARG A 262 13.88 4.15 0.14
CA ARG A 262 14.56 3.11 -0.63
C ARG A 262 15.21 3.66 -1.89
N TRP A 263 14.51 4.53 -2.60
CA TRP A 263 14.94 5.06 -3.90
C TRP A 263 15.42 6.50 -3.83
N ARG A 264 15.82 6.99 -2.66
CA ARG A 264 16.22 8.40 -2.43
C ARG A 264 17.23 8.95 -3.43
N ASP A 265 18.15 8.11 -3.92
CA ASP A 265 19.18 8.50 -4.90
C ASP A 265 18.62 8.68 -6.33
N TYR A 266 17.37 8.28 -6.57
CA TYR A 266 16.66 8.38 -7.85
C TYR A 266 15.57 9.46 -7.85
N LEU A 267 15.42 10.19 -6.76
CA LEU A 267 14.36 11.19 -6.57
C LEU A 267 14.93 12.61 -6.54
N ALA A 268 14.08 13.58 -6.90
CA ALA A 268 14.37 15.00 -6.83
C ALA A 268 13.52 15.63 -5.72
N PRO A 269 13.95 15.59 -4.44
CA PRO A 269 13.11 15.97 -3.30
C PRO A 269 12.73 17.46 -3.25
N GLY A 270 13.40 18.30 -4.04
CA GLY A 270 13.08 19.72 -4.21
C GLY A 270 11.97 20.02 -5.22
N ILE A 271 11.40 19.01 -5.89
CA ILE A 271 10.30 19.14 -6.86
C ILE A 271 9.08 18.38 -6.35
N ARG A 272 7.89 18.94 -6.56
CA ARG A 272 6.59 18.33 -6.26
C ARG A 272 5.67 18.43 -7.46
#